data_AF-A0A2C9V2X5-F1
#
_entry.id   AF-A0A2C9V2X5-F1
#
_cell.length_a   1.000
_cell.length_b   1.000
_cell.length_c   1.000
_cell.angle_alpha   90.00
_cell.angle_beta   90.00
_cell.angle_gamma   90.00
#
_symmetry.space_group_name_H-M   'P 1'
#
loop_
_entity.id
_entity.type
_entity.pdbx_description
1 polymer ?
#
loop_
_entity_poly.entity_id
_entity_poly.type
_entity_poly.pdbx_seq_one_letter_code
_entity_poly.pdbx_strand_id
1 'polypeptide(L)'
;MAKQDSISQSARIQNAKQVVKASFSAAIRTAQAANSFASKTSPADLGVKDCIEQVSSAVDEFNDSIKELGFLGGSDQQCNDDCHLSNIQTYVSTALTDSSDCTDGLDDELKKHKSSTLVTIRAKYGGLENAVKNSLSLFCQQFGKCK
;
A
#
# COMPACT_ATOMS: atom_id res chain seq x y z
N MET A 1 35.45 1.10 18.02
CA MET A 1 34.75 -0.04 17.40
C MET A 1 33.23 0.16 17.50
N ALA A 2 32.63 0.22 18.70
CA ALA A 2 31.18 0.45 18.89
C ALA A 2 30.55 1.66 18.15
N LYS A 3 31.26 2.80 18.04
CA LYS A 3 30.76 3.99 17.34
C LYS A 3 30.63 3.79 15.82
N GLN A 4 31.47 2.95 15.23
CA GLN A 4 31.48 2.68 13.79
C GLN A 4 30.40 1.65 13.40
N ASP A 5 30.15 0.69 14.29
CA ASP A 5 29.05 -0.29 14.15
C ASP A 5 27.67 0.40 14.24
N SER A 6 27.51 1.34 15.18
CA SER A 6 26.27 2.14 15.32
C SER A 6 25.98 3.03 14.10
N ILE A 7 27.01 3.67 13.52
CA ILE A 7 26.86 4.46 12.29
C ILE A 7 26.47 3.57 11.10
N SER A 8 27.09 2.39 10.97
CA SER A 8 26.76 1.43 9.91
C SER A 8 25.33 0.90 10.03
N GLN A 9 24.82 0.70 11.25
CA GLN A 9 23.45 0.24 11.48
C GLN A 9 22.43 1.33 11.16
N SER A 10 22.68 2.57 11.57
CA SER A 10 21.81 3.71 11.25
C SER A 10 21.70 3.95 9.75
N ALA A 11 22.82 3.87 9.01
CA ALA A 11 22.83 4.02 7.55
C ALA A 11 22.02 2.92 6.84
N ARG A 12 22.05 1.67 7.32
CA ARG A 12 21.24 0.58 6.77
C ARG A 12 19.74 0.82 6.95
N ILE A 13 19.33 1.26 8.14
CA ILE A 13 17.92 1.58 8.44
C ILE A 13 17.43 2.72 7.54
N GLN A 14 18.24 3.77 7.33
CA GLN A 14 17.86 4.88 6.45
C GLN A 14 17.69 4.45 4.99
N ASN A 15 18.58 3.61 4.47
CA ASN A 15 18.47 3.08 3.11
C ASN A 15 17.21 2.21 2.95
N ALA A 16 16.94 1.33 3.92
CA ALA A 16 15.73 0.50 3.95
C ALA A 16 14.46 1.36 3.96
N LYS A 17 14.39 2.40 4.80
CA LYS A 17 13.29 3.36 4.87
C LYS A 17 13.03 4.02 3.51
N GLN A 18 14.09 4.46 2.82
CA GLN A 18 13.96 5.12 1.52
C GLN A 18 13.41 4.19 0.43
N VAL A 19 13.93 2.96 0.37
CA VAL A 19 13.48 1.95 -0.60
C VAL A 19 12.01 1.61 -0.40
N VAL A 20 11.59 1.34 0.85
CA VAL A 20 10.18 1.00 1.13
C VAL A 20 9.26 2.20 0.89
N LYS A 21 9.65 3.40 1.35
CA LYS A 21 8.86 4.63 1.11
C LYS A 21 8.64 4.90 -0.38
N ALA A 22 9.66 4.66 -1.22
CA ALA A 22 9.53 4.82 -2.67
C ALA A 22 8.50 3.84 -3.24
N SER A 23 8.49 2.58 -2.77
CA SER A 23 7.50 1.58 -3.17
C SER A 23 6.09 1.98 -2.75
N PHE A 24 5.88 2.39 -1.49
CA PHE A 24 4.56 2.84 -1.00
C PHE A 24 4.07 4.06 -1.77
N SER A 25 4.96 5.02 -2.05
CA SER A 25 4.63 6.19 -2.87
C SER A 25 4.23 5.81 -4.30
N ALA A 26 4.84 4.77 -4.88
CA ALA A 26 4.47 4.27 -6.21
C ALA A 26 3.09 3.58 -6.20
N ALA A 27 2.77 2.81 -5.14
CA ALA A 27 1.46 2.22 -4.95
C ALA A 27 0.37 3.31 -4.79
N ILE A 28 0.61 4.35 -3.98
CA ILE A 28 -0.28 5.51 -3.84
C ILE A 28 -0.55 6.17 -5.20
N ARG A 29 0.49 6.43 -6.00
CA ARG A 29 0.30 7.04 -7.34
C ARG A 29 -0.54 6.16 -8.26
N THR A 30 -0.34 4.84 -8.19
CA THR A 30 -1.12 3.87 -8.96
C THR A 30 -2.60 3.90 -8.53
N ALA A 31 -2.86 3.91 -7.22
CA ALA A 31 -4.21 4.02 -6.65
C ALA A 31 -4.91 5.31 -7.09
N GLN A 32 -4.24 6.46 -6.94
CA GLN A 32 -4.78 7.77 -7.33
C GLN A 32 -5.08 7.84 -8.82
N ALA A 33 -4.21 7.28 -9.67
CA ALA A 33 -4.43 7.21 -11.11
C ALA A 33 -5.62 6.30 -11.47
N ALA A 34 -5.78 5.17 -10.77
CA ALA A 34 -6.92 4.27 -10.94
C ALA A 34 -8.24 4.93 -10.52
N ASN A 35 -8.31 5.53 -9.32
CA ASN A 35 -9.48 6.27 -8.84
C ASN A 35 -9.84 7.46 -9.74
N SER A 36 -8.83 8.20 -10.22
CA SER A 36 -9.04 9.31 -11.16
C SER A 36 -9.61 8.86 -12.50
N PHE A 37 -9.24 7.66 -12.95
CA PHE A 37 -9.81 7.08 -14.16
C PHE A 37 -11.24 6.60 -13.93
N ALA A 38 -11.44 5.79 -12.88
CA ALA A 38 -12.73 5.21 -12.52
C ALA A 38 -13.83 6.26 -12.32
N SER A 39 -13.51 7.32 -11.55
CA SER A 39 -14.41 8.45 -11.29
C SER A 39 -14.79 9.23 -12.56
N LYS A 40 -13.97 9.21 -13.61
CA LYS A 40 -14.29 9.87 -14.89
C LYS A 40 -15.08 8.97 -15.83
N THR A 41 -14.83 7.67 -15.80
CA THR A 41 -15.38 6.74 -16.80
C THR A 41 -16.66 6.04 -16.36
N SER A 42 -16.86 5.84 -15.06
CA SER A 42 -18.05 5.15 -14.53
C SER A 42 -18.50 5.67 -13.16
N PRO A 43 -18.69 7.00 -12.98
CA PRO A 43 -19.00 7.60 -11.68
C PRO A 43 -20.36 7.20 -11.08
N ALA A 44 -21.29 6.68 -11.88
CA ALA A 44 -22.64 6.32 -11.44
C ALA A 44 -22.77 4.83 -11.06
N ASP A 45 -21.78 4.01 -11.40
CA ASP A 45 -21.76 2.59 -11.10
C ASP A 45 -21.43 2.38 -9.62
N LEU A 46 -22.28 1.63 -8.91
CA LEU A 46 -22.14 1.43 -7.47
C LEU A 46 -20.90 0.63 -7.11
N GLY A 47 -20.59 -0.45 -7.85
CA GLY A 47 -19.38 -1.24 -7.60
C GLY A 47 -18.10 -0.43 -7.87
N VAL A 48 -18.15 0.50 -8.83
CA VAL A 48 -17.03 1.43 -9.05
C VAL A 48 -16.89 2.45 -7.91
N LYS A 49 -18.00 2.96 -7.36
CA LYS A 49 -17.95 3.86 -6.19
C LYS A 49 -17.38 3.16 -4.97
N ASP A 50 -17.87 1.96 -4.66
CA ASP A 50 -17.41 1.17 -3.52
C ASP A 50 -15.90 0.88 -3.65
N CYS A 51 -15.45 0.51 -4.85
CA CYS A 51 -14.02 0.31 -5.09
C CYS A 51 -13.21 1.62 -4.92
N ILE A 52 -13.71 2.77 -5.37
CA ILE A 52 -13.02 4.07 -5.16
C ILE A 52 -12.83 4.35 -3.67
N GLU A 53 -13.84 4.04 -2.84
CA GLU A 53 -13.79 4.21 -1.38
C GLU A 53 -12.77 3.26 -0.75
N GLN A 54 -12.82 1.96 -1.06
CA GLN A 54 -11.84 0.97 -0.59
C GLN A 54 -10.41 1.35 -0.97
N VAL A 55 -10.18 1.78 -2.21
CA VAL A 55 -8.85 2.19 -2.65
C VAL A 55 -8.40 3.52 -2.05
N SER A 56 -9.34 4.38 -1.64
CA SER A 56 -9.00 5.58 -0.86
C SER A 56 -8.52 5.19 0.54
N SER A 57 -9.17 4.21 1.20
CA SER A 57 -8.68 3.63 2.45
C SER A 57 -7.28 3.04 2.30
N ALA A 58 -7.03 2.27 1.23
CA ALA A 58 -5.70 1.74 0.96
C ALA A 58 -4.62 2.84 0.82
N VAL A 59 -4.96 4.01 0.28
CA VAL A 59 -4.05 5.17 0.21
C VAL A 59 -3.74 5.72 1.62
N ASP A 60 -4.74 5.79 2.49
CA ASP A 60 -4.56 6.24 3.87
C ASP A 60 -3.66 5.28 4.65
N GLU A 61 -3.86 3.98 4.49
CA GLU A 61 -3.01 2.93 5.09
C GLU A 61 -1.54 3.02 4.63
N PHE A 62 -1.29 3.33 3.36
CA PHE A 62 0.07 3.60 2.90
C PHE A 62 0.65 4.89 3.49
N ASN A 63 -0.16 5.94 3.65
CA ASN A 63 0.32 7.18 4.27
C ASN A 63 0.69 6.96 5.74
N ASP A 64 -0.11 6.19 6.48
CA ASP A 64 0.18 5.82 7.87
C ASP A 64 1.43 4.94 7.95
N SER A 65 1.59 3.98 7.04
CA SER A 65 2.83 3.21 6.90
C SER A 65 4.06 4.09 6.67
N ILE A 66 3.95 5.15 5.86
CA ILE A 66 5.05 6.10 5.62
C ILE A 66 5.36 6.93 6.87
N LYS A 67 4.35 7.29 7.68
CA LYS A 67 4.56 7.98 8.96
C LYS A 67 5.32 7.09 9.93
N GLU A 68 4.90 5.83 10.09
CA GLU A 68 5.57 4.84 10.95
C GLU A 68 7.02 4.60 10.54
N LEU A 69 7.30 4.50 9.22
CA LEU A 69 8.68 4.43 8.71
C LEU A 69 9.53 5.62 9.18
N GLY A 70 8.91 6.79 9.37
CA GLY A 70 9.56 8.01 9.86
C GLY A 70 10.18 7.86 11.24
N PHE A 71 9.53 7.11 12.15
CA PHE A 71 9.97 6.94 13.54
C PHE A 71 11.12 5.95 13.71
N LEU A 72 11.31 5.02 12.77
CA LEU A 72 12.35 4.00 12.84
C LEU A 72 13.77 4.56 13.03
N GLY A 73 14.50 4.01 13.99
CA GLY A 73 15.86 4.43 14.37
C GLY A 73 15.92 5.78 15.11
N GLY A 74 14.77 6.29 15.55
CA GLY A 74 14.64 7.47 16.38
C GLY A 74 14.44 7.14 17.86
N SER A 75 14.17 8.18 18.66
CA SER A 75 13.79 8.04 20.07
C SER A 75 12.30 8.38 20.22
N ASP A 76 11.41 7.47 19.82
CA ASP A 76 10.02 7.52 20.24
C ASP A 76 9.90 6.91 21.65
N GLN A 77 9.20 7.61 22.54
CA GLN A 77 8.99 7.20 23.92
C GLN A 77 7.77 6.28 24.07
N GLN A 78 6.90 6.23 23.05
CA GLN A 78 5.63 5.51 23.10
C GLN A 78 5.67 4.14 22.42
N CYS A 79 6.51 3.98 21.40
CA CYS A 79 6.65 2.77 20.59
C CYS A 79 8.14 2.57 20.22
N ASN A 80 8.60 1.32 20.17
CA ASN A 80 9.96 0.99 19.69
C ASN A 80 9.93 0.57 18.21
N ASP A 81 11.10 0.34 17.60
CA ASP A 81 11.20 -0.03 16.18
C ASP A 81 10.34 -1.26 15.83
N ASP A 82 10.31 -2.30 16.66
CA ASP A 82 9.50 -3.52 16.42
C ASP A 82 7.99 -3.21 16.40
N CYS A 83 7.53 -2.35 17.31
CA CYS A 83 6.15 -1.89 17.37
C CYS A 83 5.77 -1.09 16.10
N HIS A 84 6.62 -0.17 15.64
CA HIS A 84 6.38 0.57 14.39
C HIS A 84 6.37 -0.35 13.16
N LEU A 85 7.28 -1.32 13.10
CA LEU A 85 7.30 -2.32 12.03
C LEU A 85 6.02 -3.17 12.01
N SER A 86 5.49 -3.54 13.18
CA SER A 86 4.21 -4.26 13.29
C SER A 86 3.02 -3.41 12.80
N ASN A 87 3.01 -2.11 13.08
CA ASN A 87 1.99 -1.18 12.59
C ASN A 87 2.04 -1.10 11.05
N ILE A 88 3.23 -0.90 10.47
CA ILE A 88 3.43 -0.87 9.02
C ILE A 88 2.92 -2.14 8.37
N GLN A 89 3.29 -3.31 8.92
CA GLN A 89 2.83 -4.59 8.39
C GLN A 89 1.31 -4.70 8.41
N THR A 90 0.67 -4.23 9.49
CA THR A 90 -0.80 -4.21 9.62
C THR A 90 -1.43 -3.32 8.56
N TYR A 91 -1.00 -2.07 8.46
CA TYR A 91 -1.54 -1.10 7.51
C TYR A 91 -1.38 -1.54 6.06
N VAL A 92 -0.19 -2.00 5.66
CA VAL A 92 0.02 -2.50 4.29
C VAL A 92 -0.79 -3.77 4.00
N SER A 93 -1.03 -4.62 5.01
CA SER A 93 -1.90 -5.79 4.85
C SER A 93 -3.37 -5.39 4.71
N THR A 94 -3.83 -4.36 5.43
CA THR A 94 -5.17 -3.78 5.24
C THR A 94 -5.31 -3.20 3.84
N ALA A 95 -4.33 -2.42 3.36
CA ALA A 95 -4.32 -1.90 1.99
C ALA A 95 -4.40 -3.02 0.93
N LEU A 96 -3.82 -4.19 1.21
CA LEU A 96 -3.92 -5.34 0.33
C LEU A 96 -5.34 -5.90 0.32
N THR A 97 -5.95 -6.08 1.49
CA THR A 97 -7.36 -6.49 1.62
C THR A 97 -8.28 -5.53 0.87
N ASP A 98 -8.18 -4.23 1.11
CA ASP A 98 -8.99 -3.21 0.42
C ASP A 98 -8.84 -3.27 -1.10
N SER A 99 -7.60 -3.44 -1.59
CA SER A 99 -7.35 -3.56 -3.03
C SER A 99 -7.89 -4.86 -3.63
N SER A 100 -7.85 -5.96 -2.88
CA SER A 100 -8.38 -7.27 -3.30
C SER A 100 -9.90 -7.24 -3.34
N ASP A 101 -10.54 -6.75 -2.27
CA ASP A 101 -11.99 -6.64 -2.14
C ASP A 101 -12.58 -5.77 -3.25
N CYS A 102 -11.90 -4.68 -3.63
CA CYS A 102 -12.29 -3.88 -4.81
C CYS A 102 -12.28 -4.74 -6.08
N THR A 103 -11.19 -5.46 -6.34
CA THR A 103 -11.08 -6.23 -7.58
C THR A 103 -12.06 -7.39 -7.64
N ASP A 104 -12.33 -8.03 -6.50
CA ASP A 104 -13.30 -9.11 -6.39
C ASP A 104 -14.73 -8.57 -6.58
N GLY A 105 -15.05 -7.41 -5.98
CA GLY A 105 -16.33 -6.72 -6.19
C GLY A 105 -16.57 -6.34 -7.65
N LEU A 106 -15.55 -5.83 -8.35
CA LEU A 106 -15.62 -5.54 -9.78
C LEU A 106 -15.77 -6.81 -10.64
N ASP A 107 -15.11 -7.91 -10.25
CA ASP A 107 -15.28 -9.20 -10.93
C ASP A 107 -16.73 -9.72 -10.76
N ASP A 108 -17.37 -9.46 -9.62
CA ASP A 108 -18.78 -9.77 -9.39
C ASP A 108 -19.73 -8.90 -10.22
N GLU A 109 -19.46 -7.60 -10.38
CA GLU A 109 -20.23 -6.74 -11.29
C GLU A 109 -20.10 -7.19 -12.75
N LEU A 110 -18.90 -7.58 -13.18
CA LEU A 110 -18.65 -8.11 -14.52
C LEU A 110 -19.39 -9.43 -14.81
N LYS A 111 -19.66 -10.25 -13.79
CA LYS A 111 -20.51 -11.44 -13.91
C LYS A 111 -21.99 -11.08 -14.09
N LYS A 112 -22.46 -9.99 -13.46
CA LYS A 112 -23.85 -9.52 -13.57
C LYS A 112 -24.11 -8.85 -14.92
N HIS A 113 -23.18 -8.04 -15.41
CA HIS A 113 -23.28 -7.42 -16.73
C HIS A 113 -21.91 -7.18 -17.38
N LYS A 114 -21.81 -7.48 -18.67
CA LYS A 114 -20.57 -7.28 -19.42
C LYS A 114 -20.40 -5.81 -19.80
N SER A 115 -19.30 -5.19 -19.37
CA SER A 115 -18.94 -3.81 -19.70
C SER A 115 -17.45 -3.71 -19.99
N SER A 116 -17.08 -3.23 -21.18
CA SER A 116 -15.68 -3.01 -21.55
C SER A 116 -15.01 -1.94 -20.68
N THR A 117 -15.78 -0.95 -20.22
CA THR A 117 -15.33 0.05 -19.26
C THR A 117 -14.98 -0.61 -17.92
N LEU A 118 -15.84 -1.48 -17.39
CA LEU A 118 -15.57 -2.19 -16.13
C LEU A 118 -14.35 -3.12 -16.24
N VAL A 119 -14.17 -3.81 -17.37
CA VAL A 119 -12.97 -4.61 -17.63
C VAL A 119 -11.70 -3.75 -17.54
N THR A 120 -11.73 -2.55 -18.10
CA THR A 120 -10.59 -1.62 -18.06
C THR A 120 -10.34 -1.07 -16.66
N ILE A 121 -11.41 -0.75 -15.91
CA ILE A 121 -11.33 -0.29 -14.52
C ILE A 121 -10.72 -1.38 -13.65
N ARG A 122 -11.25 -2.61 -13.71
CA ARG A 122 -10.69 -3.77 -13.01
C ARG A 122 -9.21 -3.90 -13.34
N ALA A 123 -8.81 -3.93 -14.62
CA ALA A 123 -7.40 -4.09 -14.99
C ALA A 123 -6.47 -3.06 -14.31
N LYS A 124 -6.93 -1.81 -14.13
CA LYS A 124 -6.16 -0.78 -13.41
C LYS A 124 -6.05 -1.08 -11.92
N TYR A 125 -7.14 -1.50 -11.28
CA TYR A 125 -7.11 -1.89 -9.87
C TYR A 125 -6.34 -3.19 -9.61
N GLY A 126 -6.33 -4.15 -10.55
CA GLY A 126 -5.41 -5.29 -10.48
C GLY A 126 -3.93 -4.88 -10.58
N GLY A 127 -3.65 -3.80 -11.31
CA GLY A 127 -2.33 -3.16 -11.30
C GLY A 127 -1.95 -2.61 -9.92
N LEU A 128 -2.91 -1.98 -9.23
CA LEU A 128 -2.73 -1.52 -7.85
C LEU A 128 -2.52 -2.70 -6.89
N GLU A 129 -3.39 -3.70 -6.91
CA GLU A 129 -3.31 -4.88 -6.05
C GLU A 129 -1.92 -5.54 -6.13
N ASN A 130 -1.38 -5.69 -7.33
CA ASN A 130 -0.01 -6.16 -7.55
C ASN A 130 1.05 -5.20 -6.98
N ALA A 131 0.87 -3.89 -7.12
CA ALA A 131 1.77 -2.90 -6.53
C ALA A 131 1.75 -2.95 -4.98
N VAL A 132 0.60 -3.25 -4.37
CA VAL A 132 0.49 -3.48 -2.92
C VAL A 132 1.23 -4.74 -2.51
N LYS A 133 1.00 -5.86 -3.19
CA LYS A 133 1.73 -7.13 -2.95
C LYS A 133 3.24 -6.96 -3.05
N ASN A 134 3.71 -6.25 -4.08
CA ASN A 134 5.12 -5.94 -4.27
C ASN A 134 5.67 -5.06 -3.14
N SER A 135 4.89 -4.07 -2.72
CA SER A 135 5.26 -3.18 -1.62
C SER A 135 5.37 -3.90 -0.28
N LEU A 136 4.42 -4.79 0.03
CA LEU A 136 4.48 -5.66 1.19
C LEU A 136 5.75 -6.52 1.11
N SER A 137 5.96 -7.26 0.01
CA SER A 137 7.15 -8.09 -0.17
C SER A 137 8.46 -7.32 0.02
N LEU A 138 8.56 -6.11 -0.53
CA LEU A 138 9.75 -5.28 -0.39
C LEU A 138 9.96 -4.82 1.06
N PHE A 139 8.90 -4.41 1.75
CA PHE A 139 8.96 -4.09 3.18
C PHE A 139 9.52 -5.27 3.99
N CYS A 140 8.98 -6.46 3.75
CA CYS A 140 9.38 -7.70 4.40
C CYS A 140 10.85 -8.06 4.15
N GLN A 141 11.35 -7.82 2.92
CA GLN A 141 12.75 -8.03 2.56
C GLN A 141 13.70 -7.06 3.25
N GLN A 142 13.28 -5.79 3.44
CA GLN A 142 14.15 -4.74 3.99
C GLN A 142 14.26 -4.80 5.52
N PHE A 143 13.18 -5.11 6.23
CA PHE A 143 13.15 -5.06 7.70
C PHE A 143 13.07 -6.42 8.38
N GLY A 144 12.65 -7.48 7.67
CA GLY A 144 12.36 -8.80 8.24
C GLY A 144 11.24 -8.78 9.29
N LYS A 145 10.53 -9.85 9.63
CA LYS A 145 10.03 -10.94 8.79
C LYS A 145 8.67 -10.54 8.24
N CYS A 146 8.36 -10.97 7.02
CA CYS A 146 7.01 -11.44 6.73
C CYS A 146 7.10 -12.89 6.28
N LYS A 147 6.31 -13.75 6.92
CA LYS A 147 5.93 -15.05 6.37
C LYS A 147 4.51 -14.92 5.87
#